data_AF-A0AAP9WJ22-F1
#
_entry.id   AF-A0AAP9WJ22-F1
#
_cell.length_a   1.000
_cell.length_b   1.000
_cell.length_c   1.000
_cell.angle_alpha   90.00
_cell.angle_beta   90.00
_cell.angle_gamma   90.00
#
_symmetry.space_group_name_H-M   'P 1'
#
loop_
_entity.id
_entity.type
_entity.pdbx_description
1 polymer ?
#
loop_
_entity_poly.entity_id
_entity_poly.type
_entity_poly.pdbx_seq_one_letter_code
_entity_poly.pdbx_strand_id
1 'polypeptide(L)'
;MFLNKKYPDLLSNREEDEFVDLTFKIENLKEGSDNFNFNLKAKFKDDIVGFKVMMTKNIDRGFDSNMELIKQNVCYEGVKFIRTGKESDLLVSHLNDLYGFASEKLSMTDLETFTAIALTNEPFNLIEDIVKIKLFGKDQEGASEEDYYESYFNVDLKNQCVWWNEKDPNYRGSLIRGLAKS
;
A
#
# COMPACT_ATOMS: atom_id res chain seq x y z
N MET A 1 -14.46 -15.67 9.16
CA MET A 1 -15.68 -16.23 8.52
C MET A 1 -16.06 -15.33 7.35
N PHE A 2 -15.45 -15.53 6.18
CA PHE A 2 -15.72 -14.74 4.96
C PHE A 2 -16.78 -15.46 4.12
N LEU A 3 -18.06 -15.31 4.47
CA LEU A 3 -19.15 -15.91 3.70
C LEU A 3 -19.92 -14.81 2.95
N ASN A 4 -19.86 -14.86 1.62
CA ASN A 4 -20.74 -14.19 0.62
C ASN A 4 -20.50 -12.73 0.17
N LYS A 5 -19.42 -12.02 0.53
CA LYS A 5 -19.12 -10.71 -0.10
C LYS A 5 -18.03 -10.83 -1.17
N LYS A 6 -18.28 -10.27 -2.38
CA LYS A 6 -17.30 -10.26 -3.50
C LYS A 6 -15.98 -9.59 -3.10
N TYR A 7 -16.06 -8.54 -2.30
CA TYR A 7 -14.94 -7.75 -1.78
C TYR A 7 -14.98 -7.69 -0.25
N PRO A 8 -13.81 -7.66 0.42
CA PRO A 8 -13.74 -7.45 1.86
C PRO A 8 -14.28 -6.06 2.21
N ASP A 9 -14.68 -5.89 3.48
CA ASP A 9 -14.85 -4.55 4.03
C ASP A 9 -13.47 -3.91 4.20
N LEU A 10 -13.31 -2.67 3.75
CA LEU A 10 -12.03 -1.96 3.74
C LEU A 10 -11.38 -1.93 5.13
N LEU A 11 -12.17 -1.82 6.21
CA LEU A 11 -11.65 -1.72 7.58
C LEU A 11 -11.76 -3.04 8.36
N SER A 12 -11.92 -4.18 7.65
CA SER A 12 -12.18 -5.48 8.31
C SER A 12 -11.04 -6.02 9.18
N ASN A 13 -9.81 -5.54 8.99
CA ASN A 13 -8.64 -5.94 9.79
C ASN A 13 -8.17 -4.85 10.76
N ARG A 14 -9.01 -3.84 11.03
CA ARG A 14 -8.68 -2.79 11.98
C ARG A 14 -8.74 -3.35 13.41
N GLU A 15 -7.59 -3.44 14.06
CA GLU A 15 -7.49 -3.92 15.45
C GLU A 15 -7.54 -2.77 16.47
N GLU A 16 -6.95 -1.63 16.11
CA GLU A 16 -6.86 -0.45 16.98
C GLU A 16 -7.60 0.74 16.36
N ASP A 17 -8.37 1.44 17.19
CA ASP A 17 -9.15 2.62 16.75
C ASP A 17 -8.26 3.82 16.40
N GLU A 18 -6.99 3.81 16.80
CA GLU A 18 -6.03 4.87 16.47
C GLU A 18 -5.54 4.79 15.02
N PHE A 19 -5.35 3.58 14.49
CA PHE A 19 -4.80 3.34 13.15
C PHE A 19 -5.90 3.04 12.13
N VAL A 20 -5.67 3.35 10.87
CA VAL A 20 -6.56 3.08 9.73
C VAL A 20 -5.91 1.99 8.88
N ASP A 21 -6.17 0.75 9.25
CA ASP A 21 -5.65 -0.42 8.54
C ASP A 21 -6.63 -0.91 7.47
N LEU A 22 -6.15 -0.96 6.24
CA LEU A 22 -6.98 -1.19 5.06
C LEU A 22 -6.78 -2.62 4.55
N THR A 23 -7.88 -3.30 4.24
CA THR A 23 -7.88 -4.65 3.68
C THR A 23 -8.42 -4.64 2.25
N PHE A 24 -7.67 -5.22 1.32
CA PHE A 24 -8.03 -5.31 -0.08
C PHE A 24 -7.95 -6.75 -0.59
N LYS A 25 -8.83 -7.06 -1.55
CA LYS A 25 -8.71 -8.23 -2.40
C LYS A 25 -7.90 -7.88 -3.66
N ILE A 26 -7.00 -8.78 -4.05
CA ILE A 26 -6.28 -8.74 -5.33
C ILE A 26 -7.20 -9.29 -6.44
N GLU A 27 -7.32 -8.55 -7.54
CA GLU A 27 -7.93 -8.99 -8.79
C GLU A 27 -6.94 -8.84 -9.95
N ASN A 28 -7.12 -9.65 -11.00
CA ASN A 28 -6.34 -9.57 -12.25
C ASN A 28 -4.82 -9.61 -12.03
N LEU A 29 -4.34 -10.43 -11.10
CA LEU A 29 -2.91 -10.66 -10.92
C LEU A 29 -2.29 -11.16 -12.23
N LYS A 30 -1.34 -10.39 -12.73
CA LYS A 30 -0.54 -10.70 -13.91
C LYS A 30 0.92 -10.62 -13.54
N GLU A 31 1.62 -11.68 -13.88
CA GLU A 31 3.06 -11.76 -13.72
C GLU A 31 3.74 -11.26 -15.01
N GLY A 32 4.48 -10.16 -14.92
CA GLY A 32 5.37 -9.66 -15.98
C GLY A 32 6.76 -10.29 -15.88
N SER A 33 7.74 -9.77 -16.62
CA SER A 33 9.14 -10.20 -16.46
C SER A 33 9.66 -9.86 -15.06
N ASP A 34 9.55 -8.59 -14.68
CA ASP A 34 10.25 -8.03 -13.51
C ASP A 34 9.27 -7.53 -12.42
N ASN A 35 7.97 -7.64 -12.65
CA ASN A 35 6.96 -7.13 -11.74
C ASN A 35 5.68 -7.98 -11.73
N PHE A 36 4.95 -7.90 -10.63
CA PHE A 36 3.55 -8.27 -10.51
C PHE A 36 2.68 -7.05 -10.76
N ASN A 37 1.63 -7.21 -11.57
CA ASN A 37 0.59 -6.20 -11.76
C ASN A 37 -0.73 -6.75 -11.24
N PHE A 38 -1.43 -5.99 -10.42
CA PHE A 38 -2.76 -6.39 -9.93
C PHE A 38 -3.61 -5.19 -9.57
N ASN A 39 -4.91 -5.40 -9.48
CA ASN A 39 -5.84 -4.40 -8.95
C ASN A 39 -6.17 -4.76 -7.51
N LEU A 40 -6.26 -3.74 -6.66
CA LEU A 40 -6.82 -3.87 -5.32
C LEU A 40 -8.26 -3.39 -5.33
N LYS A 41 -9.14 -4.13 -4.64
CA LYS A 41 -10.56 -3.82 -4.49
C LYS A 41 -11.03 -4.07 -3.07
N ALA A 42 -11.80 -3.15 -2.53
CA ALA A 42 -12.50 -3.29 -1.26
C ALA A 42 -13.86 -2.61 -1.32
N LYS A 43 -14.76 -2.97 -0.39
CA LYS A 43 -16.00 -2.24 -0.16
C LYS A 43 -15.81 -1.29 1.02
N PHE A 44 -16.23 -0.04 0.87
CA PHE A 44 -16.31 0.90 1.99
C PHE A 44 -17.64 1.65 1.92
N LYS A 45 -18.47 1.53 2.97
CA LYS A 45 -19.86 1.99 2.95
C LYS A 45 -20.61 1.41 1.72
N ASP A 46 -21.13 2.26 0.84
CA ASP A 46 -21.81 1.85 -0.40
C ASP A 46 -20.90 1.87 -1.64
N ASP A 47 -19.64 2.28 -1.49
CA ASP A 47 -18.69 2.39 -2.57
C ASP A 47 -17.81 1.15 -2.71
N ILE A 48 -17.36 0.92 -3.94
CA ILE A 48 -16.19 0.08 -4.24
C ILE A 48 -15.01 1.01 -4.44
N VAL A 49 -13.94 0.76 -3.69
CA VAL A 49 -12.70 1.52 -3.74
C VAL A 49 -11.55 0.62 -4.14
N GLY A 50 -10.52 1.21 -4.74
CA GLY A 50 -9.42 0.42 -5.28
C GLY A 50 -8.49 1.20 -6.19
N PHE A 51 -7.36 0.59 -6.49
CA PHE A 51 -6.33 1.15 -7.37
C PHE A 51 -5.50 0.01 -7.95
N LYS A 52 -4.65 0.31 -8.93
CA LYS A 52 -3.75 -0.67 -9.51
C LYS A 52 -2.40 -0.60 -8.79
N VAL A 53 -1.79 -1.76 -8.58
CA VAL A 53 -0.45 -1.90 -8.04
C VAL A 53 0.46 -2.53 -9.09
N MET A 54 1.67 -2.00 -9.17
CA MET A 54 2.81 -2.64 -9.80
C MET A 54 3.91 -2.81 -8.75
N MET A 55 4.30 -4.05 -8.49
CA MET A 55 5.27 -4.43 -7.45
C MET A 55 6.42 -5.20 -8.09
N THR A 56 7.66 -4.77 -7.84
CA THR A 56 8.84 -5.47 -8.38
C THR A 56 8.98 -6.87 -7.81
N LYS A 57 9.48 -7.80 -8.63
CA LYS A 57 9.84 -9.15 -8.19
C LYS A 57 11.17 -9.21 -7.44
N ASN A 58 11.92 -8.11 -7.46
CA ASN A 58 13.25 -8.05 -6.84
C ASN A 58 13.19 -7.78 -5.33
N ILE A 59 12.00 -7.69 -4.74
CA ILE A 59 11.84 -7.58 -3.29
C ILE A 59 12.36 -8.87 -2.65
N ASP A 60 13.45 -8.74 -1.92
CA ASP A 60 14.09 -9.79 -1.12
C ASP A 60 14.18 -9.31 0.34
N ARG A 61 14.69 -10.15 1.25
CA ARG A 61 14.87 -9.83 2.68
C ARG A 61 15.57 -8.47 2.85
N GLY A 62 15.01 -7.62 3.69
CA GLY A 62 15.57 -6.30 3.95
C GLY A 62 16.75 -6.32 4.93
N PHE A 63 16.84 -7.35 5.77
CA PHE A 63 17.81 -7.40 6.87
C PHE A 63 18.70 -8.65 6.78
N ASP A 64 19.92 -8.54 7.29
CA ASP A 64 20.82 -9.68 7.44
C ASP A 64 20.63 -10.39 8.80
N SER A 65 21.46 -11.39 9.08
CA SER A 65 21.41 -12.13 10.34
C SER A 65 21.70 -11.28 11.58
N ASN A 66 22.34 -10.12 11.41
CA ASN A 66 22.63 -9.16 12.49
C ASN A 66 21.55 -8.08 12.61
N MET A 67 20.47 -8.18 11.83
CA MET A 67 19.40 -7.16 11.71
C MET A 67 19.90 -5.84 11.14
N GLU A 68 21.00 -5.86 10.38
CA GLU A 68 21.47 -4.70 9.63
C GLU A 68 20.76 -4.62 8.27
N LEU A 69 20.45 -3.40 7.82
CA LEU A 69 19.79 -3.20 6.53
C LEU A 69 20.71 -3.62 5.37
N ILE A 70 20.23 -4.53 4.53
CA ILE A 70 20.88 -4.95 3.31
C ILE A 70 20.60 -3.90 2.22
N LYS A 71 21.51 -2.93 2.07
CA LYS A 71 21.32 -1.78 1.16
C LYS A 71 21.03 -2.19 -0.28
N GLN A 72 21.65 -3.27 -0.77
CA GLN A 72 21.41 -3.76 -2.14
C GLN A 72 19.99 -4.33 -2.36
N ASN A 73 19.26 -4.66 -1.29
CA ASN A 73 17.89 -5.17 -1.35
C ASN A 73 16.83 -4.07 -1.18
N VAL A 74 17.26 -2.81 -1.01
CA VAL A 74 16.36 -1.66 -1.01
C VAL A 74 15.84 -1.43 -2.42
N CYS A 75 14.54 -1.61 -2.60
CA CYS A 75 13.90 -1.50 -3.92
C CYS A 75 13.36 -0.09 -4.14
N TYR A 76 14.17 0.79 -4.72
CA TYR A 76 13.71 2.10 -5.19
C TYR A 76 12.60 1.93 -6.25
N GLU A 77 11.52 2.68 -6.09
CA GLU A 77 10.28 2.50 -6.87
C GLU A 77 9.75 1.05 -6.90
N GLY A 78 10.03 0.28 -5.85
CA GLY A 78 9.69 -1.14 -5.74
C GLY A 78 8.19 -1.41 -5.71
N VAL A 79 7.39 -0.43 -5.26
CA VAL A 79 5.92 -0.48 -5.32
C VAL A 79 5.40 0.81 -5.95
N LYS A 80 4.41 0.68 -6.83
CA LYS A 80 3.76 1.80 -7.52
C LYS A 80 2.25 1.69 -7.37
N PHE A 81 1.62 2.75 -6.92
CA PHE A 81 0.17 2.88 -6.87
C PHE A 81 -0.29 3.71 -8.06
N ILE A 82 -1.19 3.15 -8.86
CA ILE A 82 -1.61 3.70 -10.15
C ILE A 82 -3.11 3.93 -10.11
N ARG A 83 -3.52 5.14 -10.50
CA ARG A 83 -4.93 5.53 -10.57
C ARG A 83 -5.70 4.66 -11.55
N THR A 84 -6.92 4.29 -11.16
CA THR A 84 -7.87 3.54 -12.01
C THR A 84 -9.14 4.32 -12.33
N GLY A 85 -9.21 5.59 -11.89
CA GLY A 85 -10.34 6.49 -12.08
C GLY A 85 -11.17 6.61 -10.80
N LYS A 86 -12.50 6.49 -10.94
CA LYS A 86 -13.46 6.77 -9.87
C LYS A 86 -13.17 6.02 -8.57
N GLU A 87 -12.83 4.74 -8.63
CA GLU A 87 -12.62 3.94 -7.41
C GLU A 87 -11.38 4.36 -6.62
N SER A 88 -10.32 4.77 -7.31
CA SER A 88 -9.10 5.30 -6.67
C SER A 88 -9.33 6.71 -6.12
N ASP A 89 -10.11 7.54 -6.82
CA ASP A 89 -10.46 8.88 -6.35
C ASP A 89 -11.32 8.81 -5.08
N LEU A 90 -12.28 7.87 -5.06
CA LEU A 90 -13.09 7.59 -3.88
C LEU A 90 -12.23 7.08 -2.73
N LEU A 91 -11.23 6.22 -2.97
CA LEU A 91 -10.32 5.77 -1.92
C LEU A 91 -9.62 6.93 -1.23
N VAL A 92 -9.00 7.84 -2.00
CA VAL A 92 -8.27 8.99 -1.44
C VAL A 92 -9.21 9.94 -0.71
N SER A 93 -10.41 10.18 -1.24
CA SER A 93 -11.44 10.98 -0.55
C SER A 93 -11.86 10.35 0.78
N HIS A 94 -12.13 9.03 0.80
CA HIS A 94 -12.51 8.32 2.02
C HIS A 94 -11.37 8.26 3.04
N LEU A 95 -10.12 8.14 2.61
CA LEU A 95 -8.96 8.22 3.52
C LEU A 95 -8.83 9.60 4.16
N ASN A 96 -9.00 10.66 3.36
CA ASN A 96 -9.00 12.02 3.87
C ASN A 96 -10.08 12.24 4.95
N ASP A 97 -11.29 11.72 4.72
CA ASP A 97 -12.37 11.72 5.72
C ASP A 97 -12.02 10.89 6.97
N LEU A 98 -11.47 9.69 6.78
CA LEU A 98 -11.07 8.79 7.88
C LEU A 98 -9.99 9.41 8.77
N TYR A 99 -9.11 10.23 8.19
CA TYR A 99 -8.07 10.98 8.90
C TYR A 99 -8.59 12.25 9.58
N GLY A 100 -9.88 12.57 9.45
CA GLY A 100 -10.49 13.73 10.08
C GLY A 100 -10.14 15.06 9.41
N PHE A 101 -9.63 15.04 8.18
CA PHE A 101 -9.46 16.24 7.38
C PHE A 101 -10.80 16.72 6.81
N ALA A 102 -10.84 17.94 6.30
CA ALA A 102 -12.06 18.50 5.71
C ALA A 102 -12.55 17.62 4.57
N SER A 103 -13.84 17.28 4.56
CA SER A 103 -14.45 16.43 3.54
C SER A 103 -14.47 17.10 2.17
N GLU A 104 -13.35 17.00 1.48
CA GLU A 104 -13.15 17.44 0.12
C GLU A 104 -13.11 16.22 -0.81
N LYS A 105 -13.71 16.36 -1.99
CA LYS A 105 -13.60 15.33 -3.02
C LYS A 105 -12.22 15.42 -3.63
N LEU A 106 -11.36 14.50 -3.24
CA LEU A 106 -10.02 14.36 -3.79
C LEU A 106 -10.02 13.40 -4.98
N SER A 107 -9.09 13.62 -5.90
CA SER A 107 -8.76 12.65 -6.95
C SER A 107 -7.37 12.10 -6.69
N MET A 108 -7.17 10.81 -6.91
CA MET A 108 -5.84 10.22 -6.77
C MET A 108 -4.90 10.79 -7.85
N THR A 109 -3.63 11.01 -7.53
CA THR A 109 -2.59 11.26 -8.55
C THR A 109 -2.50 10.08 -9.52
N ASP A 110 -2.06 10.31 -10.75
CA ASP A 110 -2.04 9.24 -11.76
C ASP A 110 -1.05 8.12 -11.39
N LEU A 111 0.03 8.46 -10.67
CA LEU A 111 1.05 7.54 -10.17
C LEU A 111 1.66 8.08 -8.86
N GLU A 112 1.77 7.23 -7.85
CA GLU A 112 2.66 7.42 -6.70
C GLU A 112 3.63 6.24 -6.60
N THR A 113 4.89 6.54 -6.31
CA THR A 113 5.98 5.56 -6.23
C THR A 113 6.53 5.46 -4.81
N PHE A 114 6.95 4.26 -4.44
CA PHE A 114 7.48 3.96 -3.12
C PHE A 114 8.79 3.21 -3.22
N THR A 115 9.77 3.61 -2.41
CA THR A 115 10.84 2.68 -2.04
C THR A 115 10.26 1.60 -1.14
N ALA A 116 10.66 0.35 -1.36
CA ALA A 116 10.12 -0.82 -0.67
C ALA A 116 11.24 -1.63 0.00
N ILE A 117 11.02 -2.03 1.25
CA ILE A 117 11.92 -2.88 2.02
C ILE A 117 11.12 -3.99 2.70
N ALA A 118 11.45 -5.26 2.46
CA ALA A 118 10.81 -6.37 3.17
C ALA A 118 11.28 -6.42 4.64
N LEU A 119 10.33 -6.55 5.56
CA LEU A 119 10.57 -6.56 7.01
C LEU A 119 10.90 -7.96 7.53
N THR A 120 11.95 -8.55 6.98
CA THR A 120 12.42 -9.88 7.35
C THR A 120 13.91 -10.01 7.09
N ASN A 121 14.56 -10.87 7.87
CA ASN A 121 15.92 -11.38 7.62
C ASN A 121 15.91 -12.83 7.09
N GLU A 122 14.76 -13.48 7.08
CA GLU A 122 14.58 -14.85 6.57
C GLU A 122 14.27 -14.82 5.06
N PRO A 123 14.75 -15.82 4.29
CA PRO A 123 14.31 -16.03 2.91
C PRO A 123 12.80 -16.26 2.82
N PHE A 124 12.17 -15.78 1.75
CA PHE A 124 10.75 -16.00 1.47
C PHE A 124 10.50 -16.13 -0.04
N ASN A 125 9.33 -16.62 -0.39
CA ASN A 125 8.81 -16.67 -1.75
C ASN A 125 7.65 -15.67 -1.89
N LEU A 126 7.83 -14.65 -2.74
CA LEU A 126 6.82 -13.60 -2.97
C LEU A 126 5.42 -14.11 -3.36
N ILE A 127 5.34 -15.27 -4.01
CA ILE A 127 4.07 -15.86 -4.44
C ILE A 127 3.43 -16.64 -3.30
N GLU A 128 4.20 -17.43 -2.57
CA GLU A 128 3.69 -18.42 -1.61
C GLU A 128 3.50 -17.87 -0.20
N ASP A 129 4.31 -16.90 0.21
CA ASP A 129 4.37 -16.39 1.57
C ASP A 129 3.67 -15.03 1.73
N ILE A 130 3.30 -14.71 2.97
CA ILE A 130 2.86 -13.37 3.34
C ILE A 130 4.11 -12.50 3.56
N VAL A 131 4.30 -11.50 2.73
CA VAL A 131 5.48 -10.62 2.79
C VAL A 131 5.08 -9.28 3.37
N LYS A 132 5.68 -8.92 4.52
CA LYS A 132 5.52 -7.61 5.15
C LYS A 132 6.51 -6.64 4.54
N ILE A 133 6.03 -5.56 3.92
CA ILE A 133 6.87 -4.58 3.24
C ILE A 133 6.66 -3.23 3.90
N LYS A 134 7.74 -2.52 4.21
CA LYS A 134 7.68 -1.10 4.58
C LYS A 134 7.83 -0.25 3.31
N LEU A 135 6.90 0.68 3.14
CA LEU A 135 6.90 1.64 2.04
C LEU A 135 7.37 3.00 2.53
N PHE A 136 8.17 3.66 1.71
CA PHE A 136 8.70 4.99 1.93
C PHE A 136 8.27 5.88 0.76
N GLY A 137 7.49 6.92 1.06
CA GLY A 137 7.02 7.91 0.10
C GLY A 137 7.80 9.21 0.24
N LYS A 138 8.06 9.88 -0.89
CA LYS A 138 8.84 11.13 -0.97
C LYS A 138 10.19 11.04 -0.24
N ASP A 139 10.86 9.89 -0.37
CA ASP A 139 12.14 9.57 0.27
C ASP A 139 13.37 9.83 -0.63
N GLN A 140 13.15 10.46 -1.78
CA GLN A 140 14.19 10.74 -2.77
C GLN A 140 15.00 11.98 -2.37
N GLU A 141 16.24 12.05 -2.84
CA GLU A 141 17.11 13.20 -2.61
C GLU A 141 16.47 14.51 -3.12
N GLY A 142 16.41 15.53 -2.26
CA GLY A 142 15.80 16.82 -2.56
C GLY A 142 14.29 16.92 -2.31
N ALA A 143 13.63 15.83 -1.88
CA ALA A 143 12.26 15.90 -1.37
C ALA A 143 12.21 16.65 -0.02
N SER A 144 11.08 17.32 0.25
CA SER A 144 10.84 17.95 1.55
C SER A 144 10.66 16.88 2.63
N GLU A 145 11.35 17.02 3.76
CA GLU A 145 11.12 16.16 4.93
C GLU A 145 9.67 16.23 5.42
N GLU A 146 8.98 17.36 5.21
CA GLU A 146 7.57 17.50 5.56
C GLU A 146 6.64 16.62 4.71
N ASP A 147 7.06 16.28 3.49
CA ASP A 147 6.29 15.44 2.58
C ASP A 147 6.66 13.95 2.68
N TYR A 148 7.66 13.61 3.50
CA TYR A 148 8.01 12.22 3.78
C TYR A 148 6.88 11.49 4.51
N TYR A 149 6.64 10.24 4.14
CA TYR A 149 5.72 9.37 4.86
C TYR A 149 6.05 7.89 4.71
N GLU A 150 5.57 7.11 5.66
CA GLU A 150 5.74 5.66 5.68
C GLU A 150 4.41 4.93 5.86
N SER A 151 4.32 3.71 5.35
CA SER A 151 3.23 2.77 5.63
C SER A 151 3.72 1.33 5.53
N TYR A 152 2.90 0.39 5.98
CA TYR A 152 3.14 -1.04 5.79
C TYR A 152 2.24 -1.60 4.70
N PHE A 153 2.80 -2.43 3.83
CA PHE A 153 2.11 -3.06 2.72
C PHE A 153 2.38 -4.57 2.78
N ASN A 154 1.47 -5.28 3.45
CA ASN A 154 1.59 -6.72 3.63
C ASN A 154 0.85 -7.42 2.49
N VAL A 155 1.56 -8.27 1.75
CA VAL A 155 1.05 -8.88 0.52
C VAL A 155 0.99 -10.39 0.66
N ASP A 156 -0.16 -10.96 0.33
CA ASP A 156 -0.39 -12.39 0.20
C ASP A 156 -0.92 -12.66 -1.22
N LEU A 157 0.00 -12.92 -2.16
CA LEU A 157 -0.37 -13.14 -3.57
C LEU A 157 -1.15 -14.44 -3.74
N LYS A 158 -0.76 -15.50 -3.01
CA LYS A 158 -1.40 -16.82 -3.02
C LYS A 158 -2.88 -16.75 -2.64
N ASN A 159 -3.19 -16.04 -1.55
CA ASN A 159 -4.57 -15.89 -1.06
C ASN A 159 -5.25 -14.62 -1.58
N GLN A 160 -4.60 -13.89 -2.49
CA GLN A 160 -5.13 -12.71 -3.16
C GLN A 160 -5.58 -11.61 -2.19
N CYS A 161 -4.77 -11.33 -1.17
CA CYS A 161 -5.08 -10.36 -0.12
C CYS A 161 -3.92 -9.37 0.08
N VAL A 162 -4.26 -8.12 0.37
CA VAL A 162 -3.31 -7.09 0.77
C VAL A 162 -3.84 -6.36 1.99
N TRP A 163 -2.95 -6.08 2.92
CA TRP A 163 -3.18 -5.14 4.01
C TRP A 163 -2.27 -3.93 3.85
N TRP A 164 -2.87 -2.76 3.73
CA TRP A 164 -2.15 -1.49 3.67
C TRP A 164 -2.44 -0.72 4.96
N ASN A 165 -1.44 -0.66 5.81
CA ASN A 165 -1.58 -0.26 7.22
C ASN A 165 -0.77 0.98 7.52
N GLU A 166 -1.27 1.78 8.46
CA GLU A 166 -0.57 2.97 8.91
C GLU A 166 0.70 2.61 9.68
N LYS A 167 1.73 3.45 9.55
CA LYS A 167 2.92 3.38 10.39
C LYS A 167 2.81 4.27 11.61
N ASP A 168 2.29 5.49 11.40
CA ASP A 168 2.22 6.58 12.37
C ASP A 168 1.14 7.59 11.90
N PRO A 169 0.18 7.99 12.75
CA PRO A 169 -0.85 8.97 12.40
C PRO A 169 -0.30 10.33 11.95
N ASN A 170 0.92 10.70 12.36
CA ASN A 170 1.55 11.96 11.95
C ASN A 170 1.85 12.00 10.44
N TYR A 171 1.92 10.85 9.77
CA TYR A 171 2.15 10.77 8.33
C TYR A 171 0.89 10.99 7.48
N ARG A 172 -0.31 11.05 8.07
CA ARG A 172 -1.58 11.16 7.33
C ARG A 172 -1.63 12.33 6.35
N GLY A 173 -1.17 13.50 6.78
CA GLY A 173 -1.18 14.69 5.94
C GLY A 173 -0.26 14.53 4.73
N SER A 174 0.95 14.06 4.95
CA SER A 174 1.96 13.83 3.90
C SER A 174 1.55 12.71 2.95
N LEU A 175 0.95 11.64 3.47
CA LEU A 175 0.38 10.55 2.68
C LEU A 175 -0.77 11.04 1.78
N ILE A 176 -1.70 11.84 2.30
CA ILE A 176 -2.78 12.41 1.47
C ILE A 176 -2.21 13.34 0.40
N ARG A 177 -1.24 14.20 0.71
CA ARG A 177 -0.56 15.04 -0.29
C ARG A 177 0.16 14.22 -1.36
N GLY A 178 0.78 13.10 -0.98
CA GLY A 178 1.42 12.18 -1.93
C GLY A 178 0.44 11.48 -2.86
N LEU A 179 -0.75 11.13 -2.36
CA LEU A 179 -1.74 10.37 -3.11
C LEU A 179 -2.75 11.22 -3.87
N ALA A 180 -3.01 12.47 -3.48
CA ALA A 180 -4.00 13.32 -4.10
C ALA A 180 -3.40 14.18 -5.22
N LYS A 181 -4.22 14.52 -6.23
CA LYS A 181 -3.87 15.57 -7.18
C LYS A 181 -3.87 16.92 -6.46
N SER A 182 -2.81 17.70 -6.69
CA SER A 182 -2.71 19.12 -6.35
C SER A 182 -3.65 19.97 -7.19
#